data_AF-A0A8S3J5T4-F1
#
_entry.id   AF-A0A8S3J5T4-F1
#
_cell.length_a   1.000
_cell.length_b   1.000
_cell.length_c   1.000
_cell.angle_alpha   90.00
_cell.angle_beta   90.00
_cell.angle_gamma   90.00
#
_symmetry.space_group_name_H-M   'P 1'
#
loop_
_entity.id
_entity.type
_entity.pdbx_description
1 polymer ?
#
loop_
_entity_poly.entity_id
_entity_poly.type
_entity_poly.pdbx_seq_one_letter_code
_entity_poly.pdbx_strand_id
1 'polypeptide(L)'
;QCNICDASRGTLSSYAYTIMVIHFLQQIQPPVIPVLQQLNDDSSDNVSRVRKCGNWNVYFYDNLKNLNQIWDGYGLNKLSSGELWVEFLCYYTERFNYGTNIVTIRQVEPLLRSEKGWFHPTIAIEDPFILTHDLTEKLSLRS
;
A
#
# COMPACT_ATOMS: atom_id res chain seq x y z
N GLN A 1 -22.59 11.19 8.35
CA GLN A 1 -21.97 10.72 7.09
C GLN A 1 -20.84 11.69 6.75
N CYS A 2 -19.60 11.29 6.98
CA CYS A 2 -18.45 12.14 6.66
C CYS A 2 -18.20 12.08 5.14
N ASN A 3 -18.33 13.23 4.46
CA ASN A 3 -18.12 13.42 3.02
C ASN A 3 -16.64 13.31 2.62
N ILE A 4 -16.04 12.14 2.87
CA ILE A 4 -14.60 11.91 2.72
C ILE A 4 -14.26 11.23 1.37
N CYS A 5 -15.25 10.76 0.61
CA CYS A 5 -15.04 9.94 -0.58
C CYS A 5 -15.35 10.64 -1.92
N ASP A 6 -15.27 11.97 -2.00
CA ASP A 6 -15.56 12.70 -3.23
C ASP A 6 -14.29 13.38 -3.79
N ALA A 7 -13.59 12.65 -4.67
CA ALA A 7 -12.42 13.14 -5.39
C ALA A 7 -12.70 14.39 -6.25
N SER A 8 -13.98 14.69 -6.55
CA SER A 8 -14.37 15.93 -7.25
C SER A 8 -14.37 17.15 -6.32
N ARG A 9 -14.43 16.96 -4.99
CA ARG A 9 -14.53 18.02 -3.98
C ARG A 9 -13.25 18.24 -3.16
N GLY A 10 -12.15 17.59 -3.51
CA GLY A 10 -10.86 17.78 -2.84
C GLY A 10 -10.60 16.85 -1.66
N THR A 11 -11.26 15.69 -1.62
CA THR A 11 -10.94 14.61 -0.67
C THR A 11 -10.20 13.47 -1.37
N LEU A 12 -9.51 12.63 -0.61
CA LEU A 12 -8.84 11.42 -1.13
C LEU A 12 -9.83 10.53 -1.90
N SER A 13 -9.39 9.94 -3.00
CA SER A 13 -10.22 9.00 -3.76
C SER A 13 -10.47 7.73 -2.94
N SER A 14 -11.59 7.04 -3.19
CA SER A 14 -11.85 5.73 -2.55
C SER A 14 -10.74 4.73 -2.81
N TYR A 15 -10.09 4.82 -3.98
CA TYR A 15 -8.91 4.03 -4.32
C TYR A 15 -7.72 4.35 -3.39
N ALA A 16 -7.42 5.63 -3.15
CA ALA A 16 -6.34 6.03 -2.25
C ALA A 16 -6.57 5.52 -0.81
N TYR A 17 -7.81 5.55 -0.32
CA TYR A 17 -8.17 4.96 0.98
C TYR A 17 -7.94 3.45 1.01
N THR A 18 -8.29 2.73 -0.06
CA THR A 18 -8.02 1.29 -0.17
C THR A 18 -6.51 1.01 -0.08
N ILE A 19 -5.68 1.81 -0.76
CA ILE A 19 -4.21 1.67 -0.69
C ILE A 19 -3.70 1.92 0.73
N MET A 20 -4.23 2.93 1.43
CA MET A 20 -3.89 3.17 2.85
C MET A 20 -4.24 1.99 3.75
N VAL A 21 -5.43 1.39 3.57
CA VAL A 21 -5.84 0.21 4.34
C VAL A 21 -4.91 -0.97 4.05
N ILE A 22 -4.62 -1.25 2.78
CA ILE A 22 -3.72 -2.34 2.39
C ILE A 22 -2.32 -2.11 2.98
N HIS A 23 -1.78 -0.89 2.88
CA HIS A 23 -0.49 -0.54 3.45
C HIS A 23 -0.45 -0.79 4.95
N PHE A 24 -1.45 -0.30 5.69
CA PHE A 24 -1.56 -0.56 7.12
C PHE A 24 -1.57 -2.06 7.46
N LEU A 25 -2.35 -2.86 6.74
CA LEU A 25 -2.44 -4.31 6.97
C LEU A 25 -1.14 -5.06 6.66
N GLN A 26 -0.29 -4.50 5.79
CA GLN A 26 1.06 -5.02 5.52
C GLN A 26 2.08 -4.60 6.59
N GLN A 27 1.89 -3.44 7.23
CA GLN A 27 2.85 -2.84 8.17
C GLN A 27 2.58 -3.18 9.65
N ILE A 28 1.36 -3.57 10.00
CA ILE A 28 1.06 -4.04 11.37
C ILE A 28 1.86 -5.31 11.68
N GLN A 29 2.32 -5.47 12.93
CA GLN A 29 3.03 -6.65 13.37
C GLN A 29 2.18 -7.46 14.37
N PRO A 30 1.90 -8.75 14.11
CA PRO A 30 2.22 -9.51 12.89
C PRO A 30 1.38 -9.03 11.67
N PRO A 31 1.91 -9.11 10.43
CA PRO A 31 1.21 -8.65 9.24
C PRO A 31 -0.06 -9.46 8.98
N VAL A 32 -1.11 -8.78 8.52
CA VAL A 32 -2.40 -9.42 8.18
C VAL A 32 -2.39 -9.92 6.75
N ILE A 33 -1.73 -9.19 5.84
CA ILE A 33 -1.58 -9.56 4.43
C ILE A 33 -0.13 -9.37 3.97
N PRO A 34 0.32 -10.15 2.97
CA PRO A 34 1.66 -9.98 2.40
C PRO A 34 1.70 -8.87 1.36
N VAL A 35 2.91 -8.55 0.91
CA VAL A 35 3.14 -7.80 -0.32
C VAL A 35 3.17 -8.77 -1.50
N LEU A 36 2.04 -8.89 -2.21
CA LEU A 36 1.89 -9.83 -3.33
C LEU A 36 2.90 -9.61 -4.46
N GLN A 37 3.42 -8.38 -4.63
CA GLN A 37 4.42 -8.06 -5.65
C GLN A 37 5.83 -8.54 -5.30
N GLN A 38 6.08 -8.94 -4.04
CA GLN A 38 7.36 -9.48 -3.56
C GLN A 38 7.34 -11.00 -3.39
N LEU A 39 6.15 -11.63 -3.36
CA LEU A 39 6.02 -13.09 -3.27
C LEU A 39 6.40 -13.78 -4.59
N ASN A 40 7.03 -14.94 -4.48
CA ASN A 40 7.40 -15.78 -5.62
C ASN A 40 7.01 -17.24 -5.34
N ASP A 41 6.72 -17.98 -6.41
CA ASP A 41 6.68 -19.44 -6.39
C ASP A 41 8.11 -19.91 -6.73
N ASP A 42 8.78 -20.61 -5.80
CA ASP A 42 10.17 -21.12 -5.97
C ASP A 42 10.33 -22.01 -7.23
N SER A 43 9.21 -22.42 -7.82
CA SER A 43 9.09 -23.28 -8.99
C SER A 43 9.26 -22.58 -10.34
N SER A 44 9.35 -21.25 -10.40
CA SER A 44 9.41 -20.53 -11.68
C SER A 44 10.54 -19.51 -11.77
N ASP A 45 11.38 -19.69 -12.79
CA ASP A 45 12.46 -18.79 -13.21
C ASP A 45 12.06 -17.30 -13.13
N ASN A 46 13.04 -16.42 -12.95
CA ASN A 46 12.91 -14.95 -12.89
C ASN A 46 12.07 -14.31 -14.03
N VAL A 47 11.80 -15.06 -15.10
CA VAL A 47 10.91 -14.74 -16.22
C VAL A 47 9.45 -14.48 -15.77
N SER A 48 8.98 -15.15 -14.71
CA SER A 48 7.59 -15.00 -14.20
C SER A 48 7.31 -13.64 -13.56
N ARG A 49 8.34 -12.89 -13.14
CA ARG A 49 8.20 -11.60 -12.41
C ARG A 49 7.87 -10.41 -13.31
N VAL A 50 7.79 -10.62 -14.62
CA VAL A 50 7.66 -9.54 -15.61
C VAL A 50 6.36 -9.74 -16.41
N ARG A 51 5.24 -9.33 -15.81
CA ARG A 51 3.98 -9.14 -16.54
C ARG A 51 3.90 -7.67 -16.91
N LYS A 52 4.15 -7.32 -18.17
CA LYS A 52 4.16 -5.90 -18.59
C LYS A 52 2.80 -5.47 -19.15
N CYS A 53 2.36 -4.29 -18.76
CA CYS A 53 1.32 -3.53 -19.45
C CYS A 53 1.92 -2.16 -19.82
N GLY A 54 2.21 -1.98 -21.11
CA GLY A 54 3.02 -0.85 -21.57
C GLY A 54 4.42 -0.86 -20.92
N ASN A 55 4.78 0.22 -20.23
CA ASN A 55 6.07 0.37 -19.53
C ASN A 55 6.05 -0.09 -18.06
N TRP A 56 4.90 -0.55 -17.55
CA TRP A 56 4.73 -0.88 -16.14
C TRP A 56 4.76 -2.39 -15.92
N ASN A 57 5.47 -2.81 -14.87
CA ASN A 57 5.38 -4.18 -14.38
C ASN A 57 4.14 -4.32 -13.51
N VAL A 58 3.19 -5.12 -13.98
CA VAL A 58 1.92 -5.41 -13.31
C VAL A 58 1.89 -6.82 -12.72
N TYR A 59 3.06 -7.42 -12.51
CA TYR A 59 3.16 -8.69 -11.80
C TYR A 59 2.72 -8.56 -10.34
N PHE A 60 1.97 -9.55 -9.88
CA PHE A 60 1.68 -9.83 -8.48
C PHE A 60 1.38 -11.32 -8.35
N TYR A 61 1.60 -11.90 -7.18
CA TYR A 61 1.24 -13.29 -6.90
C TYR A 61 -0.29 -13.44 -6.84
N ASP A 62 -0.86 -14.22 -7.76
CA ASP A 62 -2.31 -14.40 -7.93
C ASP A 62 -2.84 -15.76 -7.41
N ASN A 63 -1.95 -16.70 -7.08
CA ASN A 63 -2.34 -18.03 -6.57
C ASN A 63 -2.59 -18.05 -5.04
N LEU A 64 -3.65 -17.38 -4.61
CA LEU A 64 -4.00 -17.26 -3.19
C LEU A 64 -4.24 -18.59 -2.47
N LYS A 65 -4.51 -19.69 -3.20
CA LYS A 65 -4.73 -21.02 -2.61
C LYS A 65 -3.46 -21.62 -2.00
N ASN A 66 -2.29 -21.26 -2.55
CA ASN A 66 -1.00 -21.73 -2.08
C ASN A 66 -0.30 -20.70 -1.16
N LEU A 67 -0.99 -19.60 -0.82
CA LEU A 67 -0.39 -18.50 -0.07
C LEU A 67 0.14 -18.95 1.31
N ASN A 68 -0.56 -19.87 1.96
CA ASN A 68 -0.15 -20.44 3.25
C ASN A 68 1.11 -21.30 3.18
N GLN A 69 1.54 -21.73 1.98
CA GLN A 69 2.76 -22.51 1.80
C GLN A 69 3.99 -21.64 1.55
N ILE A 70 3.78 -20.44 0.99
CA ILE A 70 4.86 -19.54 0.56
C ILE A 70 5.04 -18.32 1.47
N TRP A 71 4.06 -18.00 2.32
CA TRP A 71 4.11 -16.84 3.19
C TRP A 71 4.01 -17.25 4.66
N ASP A 72 5.13 -17.13 5.37
CA ASP A 72 5.27 -17.48 6.78
C ASP A 72 4.33 -16.67 7.70
N GLY A 73 3.90 -15.48 7.27
CA GLY A 73 3.00 -14.61 8.01
C GLY A 73 1.53 -15.06 7.99
N TYR A 74 1.20 -16.10 7.21
CA TYR A 74 -0.19 -16.49 6.97
C TYR A 74 -0.93 -16.86 8.26
N GLY A 75 -1.93 -16.05 8.60
CA GLY A 75 -2.79 -16.30 9.76
C GLY A 75 -2.09 -16.14 11.11
N LEU A 76 -0.94 -15.46 11.18
CA LEU A 76 -0.29 -15.14 12.46
C LEU A 76 -1.03 -14.03 13.21
N ASN A 77 -1.60 -13.06 12.50
CA ASN A 77 -2.42 -12.02 13.12
C ASN A 77 -3.78 -12.58 13.54
N LYS A 78 -4.16 -12.33 14.80
CA LYS A 78 -5.42 -12.78 15.42
C LYS A 78 -6.31 -11.64 15.89
N LEU A 79 -5.97 -10.40 15.54
CA LEU A 79 -6.79 -9.24 15.88
C LEU A 79 -8.14 -9.33 15.17
N SER A 80 -9.19 -8.97 15.89
CA SER A 80 -10.52 -8.79 15.33
C SER A 80 -10.57 -7.58 14.38
N SER A 81 -11.60 -7.52 13.54
CA SER A 81 -11.81 -6.38 12.65
C SER A 81 -11.97 -5.05 13.40
N GLY A 82 -12.56 -5.08 14.61
CA GLY A 82 -12.71 -3.90 15.46
C GLY A 82 -11.36 -3.41 15.99
N GLU A 83 -10.49 -4.32 16.44
CA GLU A 83 -9.14 -3.98 16.89
C GLU A 83 -8.28 -3.46 15.73
N LEU A 84 -8.35 -4.10 14.56
CA LEU A 84 -7.67 -3.63 13.35
C LEU A 84 -8.12 -2.23 12.94
N TRP A 85 -9.40 -1.92 13.10
CA TRP A 85 -9.92 -0.58 12.81
C TRP A 85 -9.36 0.48 13.77
N VAL A 86 -9.27 0.17 15.06
CA VAL A 86 -8.67 1.08 16.05
C VAL A 86 -7.17 1.26 15.75
N GLU A 87 -6.44 0.18 15.51
CA GLU A 87 -5.02 0.22 15.16
C GLU A 87 -4.76 0.97 13.86
N PHE A 88 -5.66 0.90 12.86
CA PHE A 88 -5.58 1.69 11.63
C PHE A 88 -5.63 3.19 11.92
N LEU A 89 -6.56 3.60 12.79
CA LEU A 89 -6.68 5.00 13.20
C LEU A 89 -5.41 5.45 13.94
N CYS A 90 -4.99 4.70 14.96
CA CYS A 90 -3.76 5.00 15.72
C CYS A 90 -2.52 5.02 14.83
N TYR A 91 -2.42 4.11 13.86
CA TYR A 91 -1.29 4.07 12.92
C TYR A 91 -1.16 5.38 12.16
N TYR A 92 -2.25 5.85 11.55
CA TYR A 92 -2.22 7.09 10.78
C TYR A 92 -2.23 8.35 11.65
N THR A 93 -2.68 8.32 12.90
CA THR A 93 -2.63 9.52 13.77
C THR A 93 -1.31 9.67 14.53
N GLU A 94 -0.65 8.57 14.90
CA GLU A 94 0.47 8.59 15.84
C GLU A 94 1.77 8.00 15.29
N ARG A 95 1.72 7.02 14.37
CA ARG A 95 2.90 6.22 14.00
C ARG A 95 3.42 6.52 12.60
N PHE A 96 2.54 6.81 11.64
CA PHE A 96 2.94 7.07 10.26
C PHE A 96 3.61 8.45 10.14
N ASN A 97 4.87 8.46 9.73
CA ASN A 97 5.60 9.71 9.52
C ASN A 97 5.26 10.32 8.15
N TYR A 98 4.27 11.20 8.13
CA TYR A 98 3.86 11.93 6.94
C TYR A 98 4.97 12.76 6.30
N GLY A 99 5.94 13.26 7.08
CA GLY A 99 7.01 14.13 6.59
C GLY A 99 8.10 13.39 5.82
N THR A 100 8.29 12.09 6.07
CA THR A 100 9.36 11.29 5.47
C THR A 100 8.87 10.18 4.58
N ASN A 101 7.74 9.54 4.92
CA ASN A 101 7.33 8.28 4.31
C ASN A 101 6.23 8.49 3.27
N ILE A 102 6.22 7.59 2.29
CA ILE A 102 5.18 7.44 1.26
C ILE A 102 4.39 6.17 1.56
N VAL A 103 3.06 6.24 1.46
CA VAL A 103 2.20 5.05 1.51
C VAL A 103 2.42 4.26 0.22
N THR A 104 2.92 3.03 0.33
CA THR A 104 3.14 2.11 -0.79
C THR A 104 2.75 0.69 -0.40
N ILE A 105 2.24 -0.09 -1.35
CA ILE A 105 1.83 -1.48 -1.11
C ILE A 105 2.66 -2.50 -1.89
N ARG A 106 3.69 -2.02 -2.61
CA ARG A 106 4.54 -2.85 -3.48
C ARG A 106 5.78 -3.42 -2.81
N GLN A 107 6.10 -2.93 -1.62
CA GLN A 107 7.27 -3.35 -0.84
C GLN A 107 6.96 -3.26 0.66
N VAL A 108 7.61 -4.12 1.45
CA VAL A 108 7.52 -4.09 2.91
C VAL A 108 8.34 -2.92 3.48
N GLU A 109 9.49 -2.65 2.87
CA GLU A 109 10.42 -1.61 3.29
C GLU A 109 9.80 -0.21 3.15
N PRO A 110 9.96 0.70 4.12
CA PRO A 110 9.46 2.06 4.00
C PRO A 110 10.01 2.77 2.76
N LEU A 111 9.13 3.37 1.96
CA LEU A 111 9.51 4.20 0.82
C LEU A 111 9.62 5.66 1.27
N LEU A 112 10.78 6.27 1.07
CA LEU A 112 11.00 7.66 1.48
C LEU A 112 10.62 8.67 0.39
N ARG A 113 10.11 9.82 0.81
CA ARG A 113 9.84 10.96 -0.07
C ARG A 113 11.06 11.45 -0.82
N SER A 114 12.23 11.41 -0.18
CA SER A 114 13.51 11.77 -0.79
C SER A 114 13.87 10.89 -1.98
N GLU A 115 13.47 9.63 -1.98
CA GLU A 115 13.71 8.70 -3.11
C GLU A 115 12.86 9.03 -4.33
N LYS A 116 11.67 9.61 -4.12
CA LYS A 116 10.71 9.97 -5.18
C LYS A 116 10.71 11.46 -5.55
N GLY A 117 11.33 12.31 -4.73
CA GLY A 117 11.25 13.76 -4.86
C GLY A 117 9.88 14.34 -4.51
N TRP A 118 9.07 13.64 -3.69
CA TRP A 118 7.69 14.04 -3.35
C TRP A 118 7.65 14.86 -2.05
N PHE A 119 7.99 16.15 -2.14
CA PHE A 119 8.17 17.03 -0.99
C PHE A 119 6.95 17.91 -0.61
N HIS A 120 5.75 17.58 -1.09
CA HIS A 120 4.54 18.35 -0.79
C HIS A 120 4.05 18.12 0.67
N PRO A 121 3.32 19.07 1.28
CA PRO A 121 2.97 19.01 2.72
C PRO A 121 1.87 17.98 3.05
N THR A 122 1.15 17.47 2.06
CA THR A 122 0.05 16.51 2.23
C THR A 122 0.57 15.07 2.29
N ILE A 123 -0.22 14.12 2.79
CA ILE A 123 0.11 12.68 2.68
C ILE A 123 0.45 12.32 1.23
N ALA A 124 1.47 11.49 1.01
CA ALA A 124 1.87 11.01 -0.31
C ALA A 124 1.54 9.52 -0.45
N ILE A 125 0.90 9.13 -1.56
CA ILE A 125 0.43 7.75 -1.79
C ILE A 125 0.83 7.29 -3.18
N GLU A 126 1.70 6.29 -3.26
CA GLU A 126 2.19 5.71 -4.52
C GLU A 126 1.14 4.77 -5.13
N ASP A 127 0.90 4.87 -6.44
CA ASP A 127 0.18 3.82 -7.16
C ASP A 127 1.04 2.53 -7.28
N PRO A 128 0.48 1.34 -7.00
CA PRO A 128 1.23 0.08 -6.98
C PRO A 128 1.85 -0.33 -8.33
N PHE A 129 1.38 0.24 -9.44
CA PHE A 129 1.86 -0.10 -10.78
C PHE A 129 2.45 1.11 -11.50
N ILE A 130 1.80 2.27 -11.42
CA ILE A 130 2.25 3.53 -12.03
C ILE A 130 3.10 4.29 -11.01
N LEU A 131 4.35 3.88 -10.86
CA LEU A 131 5.24 4.34 -9.78
C LEU A 131 5.59 5.84 -9.79
N THR A 132 5.24 6.55 -10.86
CA THR A 132 5.39 8.01 -10.98
C THR A 132 4.14 8.78 -10.55
N HIS A 133 3.03 8.09 -10.30
CA HIS A 133 1.75 8.70 -9.98
C HIS A 133 1.53 8.70 -8.46
N ASP A 134 1.48 9.91 -7.89
CA ASP A 134 1.02 10.13 -6.53
C ASP A 134 -0.50 10.35 -6.54
N LEU A 135 -1.25 9.47 -5.87
CA LEU A 135 -2.71 9.54 -5.81
C LEU A 135 -3.24 10.79 -5.09
N THR A 136 -2.35 11.57 -4.47
CA THR A 136 -2.65 12.78 -3.71
C THR A 136 -2.14 14.06 -4.38
N GLU A 137 -1.48 13.98 -5.54
CA GLU A 137 -0.91 15.14 -6.23
C GLU A 137 -1.94 16.26 -6.48
N LYS A 138 -3.20 15.89 -6.74
CA LYS A 138 -4.28 16.87 -6.92
C LYS A 138 -4.71 17.59 -5.63
N LEU A 139 -4.39 17.02 -4.47
CA LEU A 139 -4.67 17.61 -3.15
C LEU A 139 -3.59 18.65 -2.80
N SER A 140 -2.32 18.39 -3.13
CA SER A 140 -1.21 19.30 -2.85
C SER A 140 -1.24 20.56 -3.71
N LEU A 141 -1.80 20.51 -4.91
CA LEU A 141 -1.98 21.68 -5.79
C LEU A 141 -3.08 22.66 -5.31
N ARG A 142 -3.83 22.32 -4.25
CA ARG A 142 -4.97 23.12 -3.75
C ARG A 142 -4.80 23.61 -2.30
N SER A 143 -3.70 23.29 -1.62
CA SER A 143 -3.39 23.71 -0.24
C SER A 143 -2.51 24.94 -0.17
#